data_AF-A0A396Z571-F1
#
_entry.id   AF-A0A396Z571-F1
#
_cell.length_a   1.000
_cell.length_b   1.000
_cell.length_c   1.000
_cell.angle_alpha   90.00
_cell.angle_beta   90.00
_cell.angle_gamma   90.00
#
_symmetry.space_group_name_H-M   'P 1'
#
loop_
_entity.id
_entity.type
_entity.pdbx_description
1 polymer ?
#
loop_
_entity_poly.entity_id
_entity_poly.type
_entity_poly.pdbx_seq_one_letter_code
_entity_poly.pdbx_strand_id
1 'polypeptide(L)'
;MKIISQSAISLLILFTFLACSKSKDHKNDEILALLSLFSVPKGISVQFSGESSGSANSKINENVEENRLKAIYFGQLKIYAHTYVPQKGKELYSTVPVKPGTILDWTTTMILAQSFAGPYGGNDNLIKTNEVVDIDSWMNNSDAKFINGKFQDYLNETSAFKVDLLELNLYRTGLILDDKFYNLTVSGQSETKDYLYKYPDYSSLEMVPFQKSPDAGLKLCDICDLRSGIIGVIMLTRRELIGTVLYVKKTNENFEAGTYDLEYSRAVTVAERNIVESIFKHEKTVHYGRGFQSLAFIPADLPLISRDGSGIKPEDLAIRVKFDLSKAIDFDPVKTDLSAAKITFAEDSNSIPMGLSVEVIDKSK
;
A
#
# COMPACT_ATOMS: atom_id res chain seq x y z
N MET A 1 36.70 23.24 19.08
CA MET A 1 36.43 21.82 19.36
C MET A 1 35.29 21.37 18.46
N LYS A 2 35.60 20.85 17.26
CA LYS A 2 34.63 20.26 16.34
C LYS A 2 34.89 18.76 16.33
N ILE A 3 33.94 18.01 16.85
CA ILE A 3 33.93 16.55 16.83
C ILE A 3 33.72 16.14 15.39
N ILE A 4 34.80 15.77 14.70
CA ILE A 4 34.71 14.95 13.50
C ILE A 4 34.23 13.59 14.00
N SER A 5 33.05 13.16 13.55
CA SER A 5 32.47 11.89 13.97
C SER A 5 33.45 10.76 13.66
N GLN A 6 33.69 9.89 14.65
CA GLN A 6 34.59 8.73 14.53
C GLN A 6 34.24 7.84 13.32
N SER A 7 33.00 7.89 12.82
CA SER A 7 32.53 7.17 11.62
C SER A 7 33.17 7.65 10.31
N ALA A 8 33.48 8.94 10.17
CA ALA A 8 34.11 9.48 8.95
C ALA A 8 35.62 9.17 8.88
N ILE A 9 36.27 9.08 10.04
CA ILE A 9 37.70 8.75 10.16
C ILE A 9 37.92 7.25 9.93
N SER A 10 37.03 6.39 10.42
CA SER A 10 37.10 4.94 10.15
C SER A 10 36.89 4.59 8.68
N LEU A 11 36.03 5.34 7.96
CA LEU A 11 35.81 5.16 6.53
C LEU A 11 37.05 5.58 5.71
N LEU A 12 37.69 6.70 6.08
CA LEU A 12 38.90 7.19 5.41
C LEU A 12 40.12 6.27 5.66
N ILE A 13 40.24 5.70 6.87
CA ILE A 13 41.30 4.75 7.21
C ILE A 13 41.14 3.44 6.42
N LEU A 14 39.92 2.95 6.20
CA LEU A 14 39.66 1.77 5.36
C LEU A 14 40.09 1.99 3.90
N PHE A 15 39.84 3.18 3.34
CA PHE A 15 40.28 3.54 1.99
C PHE A 15 41.81 3.65 1.86
N THR A 16 42.52 4.08 2.92
CA THR A 16 44.00 4.20 2.87
C THR A 16 44.74 2.87 2.95
N PHE A 17 44.18 1.83 3.57
CA PHE A 17 44.83 0.50 3.61
C PHE A 17 44.67 -0.29 2.29
N LEU A 18 43.61 -0.04 1.51
CA LEU A 18 43.38 -0.70 0.21
C LEU A 18 44.24 -0.14 -0.94
N ALA A 19 44.80 1.07 -0.79
CA ALA A 19 45.64 1.69 -1.80
C ALA A 19 47.06 1.09 -1.89
N CYS A 20 47.49 0.25 -0.93
CA CYS A 20 48.88 -0.21 -0.81
C CYS A 20 49.14 -1.68 -1.21
N SER A 21 48.19 -2.38 -1.85
CA SER A 21 48.45 -3.71 -2.43
C SER A 21 48.47 -3.67 -3.96
N LYS A 22 49.58 -4.11 -4.55
CA LYS A 22 49.73 -4.35 -5.99
C LYS A 22 49.00 -5.64 -6.35
N SER A 23 47.76 -5.54 -6.82
CA SER A 23 47.07 -6.62 -7.53
C SER A 23 45.99 -5.97 -8.39
N LYS A 24 46.04 -6.22 -9.70
CA LYS A 24 45.30 -5.45 -10.71
C LYS A 24 43.96 -6.07 -11.16
N ASP A 25 43.58 -7.25 -10.66
CA ASP A 25 42.39 -7.94 -11.19
C ASP A 25 41.29 -8.27 -10.16
N HIS A 26 41.49 -8.04 -8.85
CA HIS A 26 40.46 -8.34 -7.82
C HIS A 26 39.95 -7.14 -7.02
N LYS A 27 40.55 -5.95 -7.19
CA LYS A 27 40.14 -4.74 -6.45
C LYS A 27 38.75 -4.24 -6.82
N ASN A 28 38.32 -4.46 -8.07
CA ASN A 28 36.98 -4.05 -8.50
C ASN A 28 35.91 -4.94 -7.87
N ASP A 29 36.16 -6.24 -7.71
CA ASP A 29 35.20 -7.17 -7.11
C ASP A 29 35.06 -6.93 -5.60
N GLU A 30 36.15 -6.64 -4.88
CA GLU A 30 36.10 -6.30 -3.46
C GLU A 30 35.44 -4.94 -3.20
N ILE A 31 35.68 -3.93 -4.07
CA ILE A 31 35.01 -2.64 -3.97
C ILE A 31 33.54 -2.75 -4.38
N LEU A 32 33.19 -3.54 -5.40
CA LEU A 32 31.80 -3.83 -5.77
C LEU A 32 31.08 -4.62 -4.68
N ALA A 33 31.76 -5.55 -3.99
CA ALA A 33 31.22 -6.25 -2.83
C ALA A 33 31.06 -5.33 -1.61
N LEU A 34 31.97 -4.37 -1.39
CA LEU A 34 31.79 -3.36 -0.35
C LEU A 34 30.68 -2.36 -0.69
N LEU A 35 30.59 -1.91 -1.94
CA LEU A 35 29.53 -1.02 -2.42
C LEU A 35 28.17 -1.73 -2.39
N SER A 36 28.12 -3.03 -2.66
CA SER A 36 26.88 -3.82 -2.56
C SER A 36 26.40 -3.96 -1.11
N LEU A 37 27.32 -3.97 -0.12
CA LEU A 37 26.97 -3.89 1.30
C LEU A 37 26.29 -2.55 1.67
N PHE A 38 26.56 -1.47 0.93
CA PHE A 38 25.93 -0.16 1.10
C PHE A 38 24.67 0.04 0.23
N SER A 39 24.53 -0.69 -0.88
CA SER A 39 23.34 -0.61 -1.73
C SER A 39 22.15 -1.32 -1.10
N VAL A 40 20.99 -0.69 -1.12
CA VAL A 40 19.71 -1.34 -0.78
C VAL A 40 19.37 -2.30 -1.92
N PRO A 41 19.20 -3.62 -1.67
CA PRO A 41 18.73 -4.55 -2.70
C PRO A 41 17.44 -4.04 -3.33
N LYS A 42 17.21 -4.32 -4.61
CA LYS A 42 15.98 -3.88 -5.29
C LYS A 42 14.82 -4.81 -4.94
N GLY A 43 13.69 -4.25 -4.53
CA GLY A 43 12.46 -4.97 -4.25
C GLY A 43 11.40 -4.70 -5.30
N ILE A 44 10.14 -4.85 -4.91
CA ILE A 44 8.99 -4.40 -5.70
C ILE A 44 8.85 -2.89 -5.47
N SER A 45 8.93 -2.09 -6.53
CA SER A 45 8.69 -0.64 -6.45
C SER A 45 7.23 -0.33 -6.72
N VAL A 46 6.62 0.53 -5.91
CA VAL A 46 5.25 1.00 -6.06
C VAL A 46 5.22 2.53 -6.08
N GLN A 47 4.45 3.10 -6.99
CA GLN A 47 4.19 4.53 -7.08
C GLN A 47 2.71 4.80 -6.86
N PHE A 48 2.40 5.94 -6.27
CA PHE A 48 1.04 6.46 -6.28
C PHE A 48 0.93 7.68 -7.17
N SER A 49 -0.21 7.82 -7.86
CA SER A 49 -0.50 8.97 -8.71
C SER A 49 -1.88 9.52 -8.41
N GLY A 50 -2.01 10.83 -8.26
CA GLY A 50 -3.28 11.54 -8.19
C GLY A 50 -3.67 12.17 -9.53
N GLU A 51 -3.72 11.42 -10.63
CA GLU A 51 -4.02 11.99 -11.95
C GLU A 51 -5.41 12.66 -12.00
N SER A 52 -5.52 13.82 -12.64
CA SER A 52 -6.81 14.31 -13.13
C SER A 52 -7.00 13.78 -14.56
N SER A 53 -8.21 13.36 -14.92
CA SER A 53 -8.48 12.77 -16.25
C SER A 53 -8.35 13.74 -17.45
N GLY A 54 -7.76 14.93 -17.24
CA GLY A 54 -7.42 15.88 -18.28
C GLY A 54 -6.06 15.60 -18.90
N SER A 55 -6.06 15.12 -20.15
CA SER A 55 -4.91 15.28 -21.05
C SER A 55 -4.39 16.73 -20.97
N ALA A 56 -3.08 16.90 -20.84
CA ALA A 56 -2.37 18.18 -20.74
C ALA A 56 -2.60 19.17 -21.92
N ASN A 57 -3.52 18.86 -22.84
CA ASN A 57 -3.90 19.68 -23.99
C ASN A 57 -5.39 20.05 -24.09
N SER A 58 -6.20 19.82 -23.06
CA SER A 58 -7.60 20.26 -23.05
C SER A 58 -7.84 21.42 -22.08
N LYS A 59 -7.31 22.61 -22.40
CA LYS A 59 -7.94 23.84 -21.91
C LYS A 59 -9.26 23.97 -22.67
N ILE A 60 -10.40 23.68 -22.04
CA ILE A 60 -11.73 24.29 -22.26
C ILE A 60 -12.69 23.62 -21.25
N ASN A 61 -13.15 24.41 -20.27
CA ASN A 61 -14.22 24.11 -19.30
C ASN A 61 -14.11 22.80 -18.49
N GLU A 62 -13.15 22.72 -17.59
CA GLU A 62 -13.26 21.82 -16.44
C GLU A 62 -14.42 22.30 -15.55
N ASN A 63 -15.31 21.39 -15.18
CA ASN A 63 -16.41 21.71 -14.27
C ASN A 63 -15.82 22.15 -12.92
N VAL A 64 -16.42 23.16 -12.28
CA VAL A 64 -16.00 23.66 -10.95
C VAL A 64 -15.95 22.54 -9.90
N GLU A 65 -16.70 21.46 -10.10
CA GLU A 65 -16.73 20.28 -9.24
C GLU A 65 -15.50 19.36 -9.36
N GLU A 66 -14.85 19.30 -10.53
CA GLU A 66 -13.72 18.38 -10.81
C GLU A 66 -12.42 18.79 -10.09
N ASN A 67 -12.34 20.04 -9.61
CA ASN A 67 -11.15 20.61 -8.95
C ASN A 67 -11.29 20.77 -7.44
N ARG A 68 -12.37 20.25 -6.84
CA ARG A 68 -12.64 20.41 -5.40
C ARG A 68 -11.74 19.54 -4.53
N LEU A 69 -11.46 18.31 -4.97
CA LEU A 69 -10.59 17.38 -4.26
C LEU A 69 -9.12 17.67 -4.60
N LYS A 70 -8.35 18.11 -3.60
CA LYS A 70 -6.95 18.52 -3.75
C LYS A 70 -5.96 17.42 -3.39
N ALA A 71 -6.36 16.51 -2.50
CA ALA A 71 -5.51 15.42 -2.06
C ALA A 71 -6.27 14.32 -1.31
N ILE A 72 -5.69 13.12 -1.32
CA ILE A 72 -6.04 12.05 -0.38
C ILE A 72 -4.92 11.94 0.67
N TYR A 73 -5.32 11.87 1.94
CA TYR A 73 -4.46 11.71 3.09
C TYR A 73 -4.53 10.26 3.60
N PHE A 74 -3.40 9.73 4.05
CA PHE A 74 -3.27 8.41 4.68
C PHE A 74 -2.44 8.54 5.96
N GLY A 75 -3.08 8.40 7.12
CA GLY A 75 -2.34 8.39 8.38
C GLY A 75 -1.41 7.18 8.49
N GLN A 76 -1.81 6.02 7.94
CA GLN A 76 -0.93 4.86 7.76
C GLN A 76 -1.29 4.12 6.46
N LEU A 77 -0.27 3.72 5.71
CA LEU A 77 -0.40 2.90 4.51
C LEU A 77 0.48 1.67 4.69
N LYS A 78 -0.07 0.48 4.47
CA LYS A 78 0.71 -0.76 4.37
C LYS A 78 0.43 -1.39 3.02
N ILE A 79 1.50 -1.92 2.41
CA ILE A 79 1.40 -2.56 1.10
C ILE A 79 2.08 -3.90 1.15
N TYR A 80 1.36 -4.92 0.68
CA TYR A 80 1.84 -6.28 0.57
C TYR A 80 1.59 -6.81 -0.82
N ALA A 81 2.50 -7.67 -1.29
CA ALA A 81 2.28 -8.47 -2.48
C ALA A 81 2.23 -9.94 -2.09
N HIS A 82 1.29 -10.66 -2.70
CA HIS A 82 1.05 -12.06 -2.43
C HIS A 82 1.16 -12.87 -3.71
N THR A 83 1.77 -14.04 -3.62
CA THR A 83 1.72 -15.07 -4.64
C THR A 83 1.06 -16.31 -4.06
N TYR A 84 0.11 -16.88 -4.80
CA TYR A 84 -0.64 -18.06 -4.39
C TYR A 84 0.20 -19.31 -4.63
N VAL A 85 0.67 -19.91 -3.54
CA VAL A 85 1.46 -21.14 -3.57
C VAL A 85 0.88 -22.07 -2.51
N PRO A 86 -0.25 -22.74 -2.82
CA PRO A 86 -1.02 -23.49 -1.82
C PRO A 86 -0.12 -24.49 -1.09
N GLN A 87 -0.23 -24.47 0.24
CA GLN A 87 0.54 -25.27 1.20
C GLN A 87 2.06 -25.07 1.21
N LYS A 88 2.59 -24.12 0.43
CA LYS A 88 4.04 -23.81 0.33
C LYS A 88 4.32 -22.32 0.52
N GLY A 89 3.35 -21.58 1.03
CA GLY A 89 3.46 -20.16 1.33
C GLY A 89 4.54 -19.85 2.37
N LYS A 90 5.09 -18.64 2.29
CA LYS A 90 6.11 -18.11 3.20
C LYS A 90 5.87 -16.64 3.51
N GLU A 91 6.20 -16.19 4.72
CA GLU A 91 6.28 -14.76 5.02
C GLU A 91 7.70 -14.25 4.81
N LEU A 92 7.87 -13.35 3.85
CA LEU A 92 9.17 -12.78 3.50
C LEU A 92 9.52 -11.53 4.31
N TYR A 93 8.77 -11.20 5.36
CA TYR A 93 8.99 -9.97 6.13
C TYR A 93 8.80 -10.14 7.65
N SER A 94 8.43 -11.34 8.12
CA SER A 94 8.37 -11.63 9.55
C SER A 94 9.73 -12.08 10.07
N THR A 95 10.18 -11.50 11.17
CA THR A 95 11.33 -12.02 11.96
C THR A 95 10.90 -13.12 12.92
N VAL A 96 9.60 -13.21 13.22
CA VAL A 96 9.04 -14.27 14.06
C VAL A 96 8.75 -15.48 13.17
N PRO A 97 9.35 -16.65 13.46
CA PRO A 97 9.03 -17.87 12.75
C PRO A 97 7.53 -18.15 12.86
N VAL A 98 6.90 -18.44 11.73
CA VAL A 98 5.53 -18.99 11.74
C VAL A 98 5.58 -20.26 12.60
N LYS A 99 4.57 -20.44 13.46
CA LYS A 99 4.52 -21.60 14.37
C LYS A 99 4.78 -22.90 13.57
N PRO A 100 5.68 -23.79 14.02
CA PRO A 100 5.94 -25.05 13.34
C PRO A 100 4.64 -25.83 13.07
N GLY A 101 4.52 -26.41 11.87
CA GLY A 101 3.32 -27.14 11.43
C GLY A 101 2.21 -26.27 10.84
N THR A 102 2.38 -24.96 10.80
CA THR A 102 1.44 -24.05 10.13
C THR A 102 1.62 -24.13 8.62
N ILE A 103 0.54 -24.46 7.92
CA ILE A 103 0.50 -24.52 6.46
C ILE A 103 -0.01 -23.19 5.92
N LEU A 104 0.78 -22.53 5.06
CA LEU A 104 0.41 -21.28 4.40
C LEU A 104 0.13 -21.53 2.93
N ASP A 105 -0.94 -20.92 2.41
CA ASP A 105 -1.28 -20.99 0.99
C ASP A 105 -0.72 -19.81 0.17
N TRP A 106 -0.22 -18.79 0.85
CA TRP A 106 0.28 -17.56 0.24
C TRP A 106 1.71 -17.30 0.67
N THR A 107 2.56 -16.97 -0.30
CA THR A 107 3.82 -16.31 -0.03
C THR A 107 3.63 -14.82 -0.09
N THR A 108 3.89 -14.14 1.03
CA THR A 108 3.65 -12.70 1.19
C THR A 108 4.97 -11.97 1.38
N THR A 109 5.19 -10.94 0.56
CA THR A 109 6.23 -9.95 0.79
C THR A 109 5.61 -8.62 1.18
N MET A 110 6.25 -7.92 2.11
CA MET A 110 5.94 -6.53 2.40
C MET A 110 6.60 -5.66 1.32
N ILE A 111 5.96 -4.56 0.96
CA ILE A 111 6.52 -3.54 0.06
C ILE A 111 6.78 -2.27 0.87
N LEU A 112 5.75 -1.83 1.59
CA LEU A 112 5.85 -0.70 2.51
C LEU A 112 5.60 -1.19 3.93
N ALA A 113 6.66 -1.18 4.74
CA ALA A 113 6.56 -1.41 6.17
C ALA A 113 6.07 -0.16 6.90
N GLN A 114 5.17 -0.35 7.84
CA GLN A 114 5.06 0.60 8.93
C GLN A 114 6.28 0.41 9.83
N SER A 115 7.15 1.42 9.97
CA SER A 115 8.17 1.39 11.00
C SER A 115 7.48 1.09 12.34
N PHE A 116 7.94 0.08 13.06
CA PHE A 116 7.37 -0.43 14.31
C PHE A 116 7.45 0.60 15.47
N ALA A 117 6.79 1.75 15.34
CA ALA A 117 6.74 2.81 16.34
C ALA A 117 5.31 3.00 16.86
N GLY A 118 4.72 1.90 17.33
CA GLY A 118 3.54 1.88 18.20
C GLY A 118 2.22 2.42 17.61
N PRO A 119 1.12 2.35 18.38
CA PRO A 119 -0.24 2.73 17.95
C PRO A 119 -0.42 4.24 17.65
N TYR A 120 0.63 5.05 17.85
CA TYR A 120 0.57 6.52 17.78
C TYR A 120 1.50 7.16 16.74
N GLY A 121 2.39 6.38 16.09
CA GLY A 121 3.18 6.85 14.95
C GLY A 121 2.38 6.76 13.65
N GLY A 122 1.84 7.89 13.19
CA GLY A 122 1.40 8.05 11.80
C GLY A 122 2.59 8.47 10.94
N ASN A 123 2.66 7.98 9.70
CA ASN A 123 3.58 8.56 8.72
C ASN A 123 2.97 9.80 8.08
N ASP A 124 1.65 10.01 8.23
CA ASP A 124 0.90 11.18 7.80
C ASP A 124 1.29 11.57 6.37
N ASN A 125 0.84 10.75 5.42
CA ASN A 125 1.19 10.85 4.02
C ASN A 125 0.04 11.44 3.22
N LEU A 126 0.37 12.06 2.09
CA LEU A 126 -0.58 12.73 1.25
C LEU A 126 -0.20 12.52 -0.22
N ILE A 127 -1.22 12.31 -1.06
CA ILE A 127 -1.11 12.23 -2.51
C ILE A 127 -1.93 13.39 -3.07
N LYS A 128 -1.25 14.41 -3.62
CA LYS A 128 -1.90 15.58 -4.23
C LYS A 128 -2.40 15.25 -5.63
N THR A 129 -3.35 16.04 -6.11
CA THR A 129 -3.74 16.04 -7.53
C THR A 129 -2.53 16.37 -8.40
N ASN A 130 -2.36 15.61 -9.48
CA ASN A 130 -1.26 15.62 -10.44
C ASN A 130 0.13 15.30 -9.85
N GLU A 131 0.20 14.72 -8.65
CA GLU A 131 1.45 14.27 -8.03
C GLU A 131 1.68 12.78 -8.29
N VAL A 132 2.94 12.41 -8.54
CA VAL A 132 3.40 11.03 -8.50
C VAL A 132 4.38 10.88 -7.33
N VAL A 133 4.07 9.99 -6.39
CA VAL A 133 4.89 9.72 -5.21
C VAL A 133 5.48 8.32 -5.28
N ASP A 134 6.80 8.23 -5.12
CA ASP A 134 7.49 6.96 -4.91
C ASP A 134 7.45 6.62 -3.41
N ILE A 135 6.81 5.50 -3.06
CA ILE A 135 6.62 5.14 -1.65
C ILE A 135 7.90 4.66 -0.99
N ASP A 136 8.94 4.32 -1.75
CA ASP A 136 10.25 3.98 -1.20
C ASP A 136 10.81 5.17 -0.39
N SER A 137 10.42 6.41 -0.75
CA SER A 137 10.77 7.62 0.00
C SER A 137 10.14 7.71 1.40
N TRP A 138 9.08 6.93 1.65
CA TRP A 138 8.38 6.88 2.95
C TRP A 138 8.95 5.82 3.90
N MET A 139 9.86 4.98 3.40
CA MET A 139 10.49 3.92 4.17
C MET A 139 11.90 4.34 4.57
N ASN A 140 12.32 4.02 5.80
CA ASN A 140 13.72 4.21 6.17
C ASN A 140 14.61 3.17 5.48
N ASN A 141 15.88 3.51 5.24
CA ASN A 141 16.81 2.64 4.50
C ASN A 141 17.03 1.26 5.16
N SER A 142 16.91 1.15 6.48
CA SER A 142 17.10 -0.12 7.19
C SER A 142 15.96 -1.09 6.91
N ASP A 143 14.72 -0.60 6.98
CA ASP A 143 13.51 -1.39 6.68
C ASP A 143 13.51 -1.80 5.20
N ALA A 144 13.83 -0.86 4.30
CA ALA A 144 13.95 -1.13 2.87
C ALA A 144 14.98 -2.24 2.59
N LYS A 145 16.16 -2.16 3.22
CA LYS A 145 17.22 -3.17 3.06
C LYS A 145 16.79 -4.54 3.59
N PHE A 146 16.11 -4.60 4.73
CA PHE A 146 15.63 -5.85 5.30
C PHE A 146 14.58 -6.52 4.39
N ILE A 147 13.55 -5.77 4.00
CA ILE A 147 12.43 -6.29 3.20
C ILE A 147 12.93 -6.72 1.81
N ASN A 148 13.67 -5.84 1.12
CA ASN A 148 14.15 -6.13 -0.22
C ASN A 148 15.18 -7.26 -0.21
N GLY A 149 15.99 -7.37 0.86
CA GLY A 149 16.91 -8.50 1.04
C GLY A 149 16.16 -9.83 1.11
N LYS A 150 15.10 -9.92 1.93
CA LYS A 150 14.29 -11.14 2.03
C LYS A 150 13.57 -11.51 0.75
N PHE A 151 13.08 -10.51 0.02
CA PHE A 151 12.48 -10.74 -1.29
C PHE A 151 13.52 -11.28 -2.30
N GLN A 152 14.73 -10.71 -2.31
CA GLN A 152 15.81 -11.19 -3.16
C GLN A 152 16.28 -12.61 -2.80
N ASP A 153 16.38 -12.93 -1.50
CA ASP A 153 16.66 -14.29 -1.04
C ASP A 153 15.63 -15.29 -1.60
N TYR A 154 14.34 -14.94 -1.54
CA TYR A 154 13.29 -15.79 -2.12
C TYR A 154 13.43 -15.94 -3.64
N LEU A 155 13.69 -14.86 -4.37
CA LEU A 155 13.92 -14.94 -5.82
C LEU A 155 15.15 -15.77 -6.20
N ASN A 156 16.12 -15.93 -5.29
CA ASN A 156 17.26 -16.83 -5.49
C ASN A 156 16.87 -18.30 -5.33
N GLU A 157 15.84 -18.59 -4.52
CA GLU A 157 15.34 -19.94 -4.29
C GLU A 157 14.35 -20.39 -5.38
N THR A 158 13.51 -19.49 -5.90
CA THR A 158 12.37 -19.84 -6.77
C THR A 158 12.40 -19.24 -8.18
N SER A 159 13.42 -18.43 -8.50
CA SER A 159 13.63 -17.66 -9.75
C SER A 159 12.55 -16.63 -10.15
N ALA A 160 11.32 -16.77 -9.64
CA ALA A 160 10.21 -15.88 -9.93
C ALA A 160 9.24 -15.68 -8.73
N PHE A 161 8.52 -14.57 -8.78
CA PHE A 161 7.41 -14.20 -7.89
C PHE A 161 6.27 -13.62 -8.73
N LYS A 162 5.13 -14.30 -8.77
CA LYS A 162 3.95 -13.86 -9.51
C LYS A 162 3.07 -13.04 -8.59
N VAL A 163 2.94 -11.73 -8.83
CA VAL A 163 2.05 -10.90 -8.00
C VAL A 163 0.62 -11.28 -8.36
N ASP A 164 -0.01 -12.10 -7.53
CA ASP A 164 -1.39 -12.56 -7.68
C ASP A 164 -2.36 -11.58 -7.01
N LEU A 165 -1.95 -11.04 -5.85
CA LEU A 165 -2.64 -9.95 -5.14
C LEU A 165 -1.64 -8.85 -4.77
N LEU A 166 -2.06 -7.59 -4.88
CA LEU A 166 -1.42 -6.43 -4.28
C LEU A 166 -2.41 -5.81 -3.28
N GLU A 167 -2.11 -5.98 -1.99
CA GLU A 167 -2.90 -5.49 -0.86
C GLU A 167 -2.52 -4.03 -0.56
N LEU A 168 -3.51 -3.15 -0.57
CA LEU A 168 -3.43 -1.78 -0.09
C LEU A 168 -4.27 -1.64 1.17
N ASN A 169 -3.60 -1.42 2.30
CA ASN A 169 -4.25 -1.27 3.58
C ASN A 169 -4.21 0.21 4.02
N LEU A 170 -5.38 0.86 3.96
CA LEU A 170 -5.55 2.30 4.07
C LEU A 170 -6.09 2.67 5.46
N TYR A 171 -5.22 3.09 6.37
CA TYR A 171 -5.61 3.49 7.73
C TYR A 171 -5.72 5.00 7.87
N ARG A 172 -6.73 5.45 8.62
CA ARG A 172 -6.95 6.88 8.91
C ARG A 172 -6.93 7.72 7.64
N THR A 173 -7.65 7.26 6.62
CA THR A 173 -7.72 7.97 5.35
C THR A 173 -8.60 9.20 5.49
N GLY A 174 -8.18 10.30 4.89
CA GLY A 174 -8.90 11.56 4.85
C GLY A 174 -8.79 12.22 3.47
N LEU A 175 -9.54 13.28 3.26
CA LEU A 175 -9.59 14.04 2.01
C LEU A 175 -9.37 15.53 2.30
N ILE A 176 -8.64 16.20 1.41
CA ILE A 176 -8.60 17.66 1.37
C ILE A 176 -9.56 18.12 0.28
N LEU A 177 -10.71 18.63 0.68
CA LEU A 177 -11.83 18.99 -0.18
C LEU A 177 -12.30 20.41 0.18
N ASP A 178 -12.45 21.31 -0.79
CA ASP A 178 -12.90 22.68 -0.60
C ASP A 178 -12.19 23.44 0.55
N ASP A 179 -10.86 23.29 0.64
CA ASP A 179 -10.04 23.92 1.68
C ASP A 179 -10.41 23.50 3.12
N LYS A 180 -10.96 22.29 3.26
CA LYS A 180 -11.18 21.61 4.53
C LYS A 180 -10.55 20.23 4.52
N PHE A 181 -10.12 19.79 5.70
CA PHE A 181 -9.60 18.45 5.90
C PHE A 181 -10.68 17.55 6.49
N TYR A 182 -11.27 16.70 5.65
CA TYR A 182 -12.26 15.73 6.06
C TYR A 182 -11.56 14.43 6.47
N ASN A 183 -11.66 14.04 7.74
CA ASN A 183 -10.90 12.91 8.26
C ASN A 183 -11.74 11.97 9.13
N LEU A 184 -11.44 10.67 9.05
CA LEU A 184 -12.09 9.66 9.87
C LEU A 184 -11.47 9.68 11.27
N THR A 185 -12.20 10.23 12.24
CA THR A 185 -11.78 10.23 13.64
C THR A 185 -12.33 9.01 14.37
N VAL A 186 -11.45 8.16 14.90
CA VAL A 186 -11.85 7.07 15.79
C VAL A 186 -12.01 7.61 17.19
N SER A 187 -13.13 7.29 17.85
CA SER A 187 -13.41 7.67 19.24
C SER A 187 -12.23 7.37 20.16
N GLY A 188 -11.74 8.38 20.90
CA GLY A 188 -10.62 8.26 21.84
C GLY A 188 -9.30 8.85 21.35
N GLN A 189 -9.20 9.32 20.10
CA GLN A 189 -8.10 10.19 19.70
C GLN A 189 -8.42 11.63 20.11
N SER A 190 -7.52 12.24 20.88
CA SER A 190 -7.64 13.66 21.20
C SER A 190 -7.54 14.48 19.91
N GLU A 191 -8.47 15.41 19.72
CA GLU A 191 -8.57 16.39 18.62
C GLU A 191 -7.35 17.33 18.50
N THR A 192 -6.27 17.04 19.21
CA THR A 192 -5.07 17.88 19.38
C THR A 192 -3.94 17.55 18.42
N LYS A 193 -4.07 16.51 17.57
CA LYS A 193 -3.04 16.19 16.57
C LYS A 193 -3.29 16.94 15.27
N ASP A 194 -2.41 17.88 14.97
CA ASP A 194 -2.25 18.42 13.63
C ASP A 194 -1.70 17.30 12.73
N TYR A 195 -2.59 16.59 12.04
CA TYR A 195 -2.23 15.52 11.12
C TYR A 195 -1.51 16.02 9.86
N LEU A 196 -1.64 17.32 9.54
CA LEU A 196 -1.13 17.91 8.30
C LEU A 196 0.12 18.77 8.53
N TYR A 197 0.73 18.70 9.71
CA TYR A 197 1.89 19.51 10.10
C TYR A 197 3.08 19.45 9.12
N LYS A 198 3.23 18.35 8.36
CA LYS A 198 4.29 18.18 7.34
C LYS A 198 4.00 18.93 6.03
N TYR A 199 2.78 19.41 5.86
CA TYR A 199 2.27 20.03 4.64
C TYR A 199 1.86 21.47 4.96
N PRO A 200 2.77 22.45 4.87
CA PRO A 200 2.51 23.84 5.28
C PRO A 200 1.29 24.48 4.59
N ASP A 201 1.04 24.09 3.33
CA ASP A 201 -0.12 24.56 2.55
C ASP A 201 -1.46 24.11 3.16
N TYR A 202 -1.43 23.05 3.98
CA TYR A 202 -2.61 22.39 4.53
C TYR A 202 -2.66 22.32 6.06
N SER A 203 -1.59 22.67 6.77
CA SER A 203 -1.49 22.53 8.23
C SER A 203 -2.48 23.41 9.00
N SER A 204 -3.02 24.46 8.36
CA SER A 204 -4.01 25.36 8.98
C SER A 204 -5.45 25.08 8.54
N LEU A 205 -5.71 24.04 7.74
CA LEU A 205 -7.07 23.75 7.29
C LEU A 205 -7.96 23.35 8.46
N GLU A 206 -9.22 23.78 8.40
CA GLU A 206 -10.25 23.31 9.33
C GLU A 206 -10.41 21.79 9.18
N MET A 207 -10.27 21.05 10.28
CA MET A 207 -10.55 19.62 10.32
C MET A 207 -12.04 19.39 10.55
N VAL A 208 -12.69 18.69 9.63
CA VAL A 208 -14.08 18.24 9.72
C VAL A 208 -14.09 16.73 9.99
N PRO A 209 -14.40 16.29 11.23
CA PRO A 209 -14.43 14.88 11.55
C PRO A 209 -15.63 14.19 10.93
N PHE A 210 -15.42 13.01 10.36
CA PHE A 210 -16.51 12.06 10.09
C PHE A 210 -16.99 11.48 11.42
N GLN A 211 -18.24 11.75 11.80
CA GLN A 211 -18.86 11.02 12.90
C GLN A 211 -19.09 9.57 12.50
N LYS A 212 -18.97 8.64 13.44
CA LYS A 212 -19.31 7.23 13.25
C LYS A 212 -20.84 7.07 13.17
N SER A 213 -21.43 7.47 12.06
CA SER A 213 -22.83 7.20 11.74
C SER A 213 -22.89 6.21 10.58
N PRO A 214 -23.85 5.27 10.55
CA PRO A 214 -24.12 4.46 9.35
C PRO A 214 -24.37 5.33 8.09
N ASP A 215 -24.84 6.57 8.31
CA ASP A 215 -25.27 7.49 7.25
C ASP A 215 -24.33 8.68 7.03
N ALA A 216 -23.53 9.06 8.04
CA ALA A 216 -22.55 10.14 7.95
C ALA A 216 -21.14 9.54 7.99
N GLY A 217 -20.40 9.70 6.91
CA GLY A 217 -19.07 9.13 6.77
C GLY A 217 -18.58 9.21 5.33
N LEU A 218 -17.27 9.04 5.18
CA LEU A 218 -16.64 8.74 3.91
C LEU A 218 -17.07 7.34 3.46
N LYS A 219 -18.15 7.25 2.69
CA LYS A 219 -18.63 6.04 2.04
C LYS A 219 -17.67 5.69 0.89
N LEU A 220 -16.56 5.06 1.26
CA LEU A 220 -15.75 4.22 0.37
C LEU A 220 -16.46 2.88 0.10
N CYS A 221 -17.79 2.88 0.10
CA CYS A 221 -18.68 1.71 -0.04
C CYS A 221 -18.79 0.87 1.24
N ASP A 222 -19.64 -0.16 1.23
CA ASP A 222 -19.99 -1.11 2.31
C ASP A 222 -18.83 -1.93 2.94
N ILE A 223 -17.60 -1.44 2.78
CA ILE A 223 -16.30 -2.08 3.05
C ILE A 223 -15.57 -1.39 4.21
N CYS A 224 -16.10 -0.28 4.73
CA CYS A 224 -15.51 0.43 5.86
C CYS A 224 -15.67 -0.36 7.16
N ASP A 225 -14.55 -0.61 7.86
CA ASP A 225 -14.60 -1.09 9.24
C ASP A 225 -14.71 0.10 10.21
N LEU A 226 -15.96 0.46 10.50
CA LEU A 226 -16.29 1.52 11.46
C LEU A 226 -15.86 1.20 12.90
N ARG A 227 -15.53 -0.06 13.25
CA ARG A 227 -15.01 -0.40 14.59
C ARG A 227 -13.54 -0.02 14.72
N SER A 228 -12.77 -0.10 13.64
CA SER A 228 -11.31 0.06 13.67
C SER A 228 -10.82 1.38 13.08
N GLY A 229 -11.69 2.17 12.43
CA GLY A 229 -11.28 3.41 11.75
C GLY A 229 -10.47 3.15 10.50
N ILE A 230 -10.68 1.99 9.88
CA ILE A 230 -9.96 1.53 8.71
C ILE A 230 -10.90 1.70 7.52
N ILE A 231 -10.42 2.40 6.51
CA ILE A 231 -11.06 2.44 5.21
C ILE A 231 -10.54 1.20 4.49
N GLY A 232 -11.46 0.31 4.10
CA GLY A 232 -11.22 -1.13 3.91
C GLY A 232 -9.97 -1.54 3.12
N VAL A 233 -9.59 -2.81 3.26
CA VAL A 233 -8.41 -3.36 2.57
C VAL A 233 -8.75 -3.61 1.10
N ILE A 234 -8.03 -2.93 0.21
CA ILE A 234 -8.16 -3.10 -1.24
C ILE A 234 -7.18 -4.17 -1.70
N MET A 235 -7.69 -5.16 -2.41
CA MET A 235 -6.95 -6.25 -3.02
C MET A 235 -7.00 -6.09 -4.54
N LEU A 236 -5.98 -5.45 -5.11
CA LEU A 236 -5.78 -5.48 -6.55
C LEU A 236 -5.42 -6.93 -6.90
N THR A 237 -6.18 -7.56 -7.80
CA THR A 237 -6.13 -9.02 -8.01
C THR A 237 -5.99 -9.35 -9.49
N ARG A 238 -5.27 -10.41 -9.82
CA ARG A 238 -5.23 -10.88 -11.21
C ARG A 238 -6.63 -11.25 -11.70
N ARG A 239 -6.95 -10.82 -12.92
CA ARG A 239 -8.25 -11.07 -13.57
C ARG A 239 -8.61 -12.56 -13.66
N GLU A 240 -7.62 -13.43 -13.75
CA GLU A 240 -7.81 -14.89 -13.79
C GLU A 240 -8.25 -15.50 -12.43
N LEU A 241 -8.03 -14.80 -11.31
CA LEU A 241 -8.48 -15.24 -9.99
C LEU A 241 -9.86 -14.68 -9.67
N ILE A 242 -10.06 -13.39 -9.92
CA ILE A 242 -11.32 -12.67 -9.73
C ILE A 242 -11.47 -11.72 -10.92
N GLY A 243 -12.41 -12.03 -11.81
CA GLY A 243 -12.52 -11.37 -13.12
C GLY A 243 -13.30 -10.05 -13.12
N THR A 244 -14.13 -9.83 -12.11
CA THR A 244 -14.94 -8.61 -11.93
C THR A 244 -14.87 -8.16 -10.48
N VAL A 245 -15.07 -6.86 -10.23
CA VAL A 245 -15.05 -6.30 -8.87
C VAL A 245 -15.91 -7.15 -7.93
N LEU A 246 -15.36 -7.42 -6.75
CA LEU A 246 -16.01 -8.22 -5.72
C LEU A 246 -15.77 -7.61 -4.35
N TYR A 247 -16.85 -7.27 -3.65
CA TYR A 247 -16.80 -6.86 -2.27
C TYR A 247 -17.16 -8.03 -1.38
N VAL A 248 -16.36 -8.22 -0.34
CA VAL A 248 -16.57 -9.31 0.63
C VAL A 248 -16.54 -8.74 2.02
N LYS A 249 -17.50 -9.17 2.84
CA LYS A 249 -17.63 -8.75 4.24
C LYS A 249 -17.72 -9.97 5.15
N LYS A 250 -17.00 -9.94 6.26
CA LYS A 250 -17.20 -10.90 7.35
C LYS A 250 -18.48 -10.59 8.11
N THR A 251 -19.28 -11.61 8.35
CA THR A 251 -20.50 -11.55 9.16
C THR A 251 -20.50 -12.67 10.20
N ASN A 252 -21.34 -12.55 11.23
CA ASN A 252 -21.49 -13.57 12.29
C ASN A 252 -20.16 -14.03 12.92
N GLU A 253 -19.22 -13.10 13.12
CA GLU A 253 -17.90 -13.42 13.66
C GLU A 253 -18.00 -13.86 15.13
N ASN A 254 -17.51 -15.06 15.42
CA ASN A 254 -17.28 -15.54 16.77
C ASN A 254 -15.77 -15.55 17.02
N PHE A 255 -15.28 -14.59 17.79
CA PHE A 255 -13.86 -14.44 18.11
C PHE A 255 -13.29 -15.62 18.91
N GLU A 256 -14.09 -16.24 19.79
CA GLU A 256 -13.65 -17.36 20.63
C GLU A 256 -13.53 -18.65 19.83
N ALA A 257 -14.51 -18.93 18.97
CA ALA A 257 -14.48 -20.09 18.06
C ALA A 257 -13.59 -19.83 16.82
N GLY A 258 -13.32 -18.56 16.52
CA GLY A 258 -12.62 -18.12 15.32
C GLY A 258 -13.34 -18.49 14.03
N THR A 259 -14.68 -18.47 14.05
CA THR A 259 -15.58 -18.75 12.92
C THR A 259 -16.22 -17.46 12.42
N TYR A 260 -16.55 -17.42 11.14
CA TYR A 260 -17.20 -16.30 10.48
C TYR A 260 -17.93 -16.80 9.24
N ASP A 261 -18.92 -16.03 8.80
CA ASP A 261 -19.54 -16.14 7.48
C ASP A 261 -18.96 -15.06 6.56
N LEU A 262 -19.03 -15.30 5.25
CA LEU A 262 -18.64 -14.34 4.23
C LEU A 262 -19.85 -13.97 3.38
N GLU A 263 -20.16 -12.68 3.36
CA GLU A 263 -21.14 -12.07 2.47
C GLU A 263 -20.43 -11.50 1.24
N TYR A 264 -21.00 -11.74 0.06
CA TYR A 264 -20.43 -11.35 -1.23
C TYR A 264 -21.39 -10.38 -1.94
N SER A 265 -20.87 -9.32 -2.57
CA SER A 265 -21.70 -8.36 -3.32
C SER A 265 -22.36 -8.94 -4.58
N ARG A 266 -21.90 -10.12 -5.02
CA ARG A 266 -22.43 -10.84 -6.18
C ARG A 266 -22.27 -12.35 -6.00
N ALA A 267 -22.88 -13.12 -6.90
CA ALA A 267 -22.58 -14.54 -7.02
C ALA A 267 -21.08 -14.76 -7.33
N VAL A 268 -20.49 -15.75 -6.66
CA VAL A 268 -19.09 -16.13 -6.83
C VAL A 268 -18.98 -17.60 -7.23
N THR A 269 -18.00 -17.90 -8.06
CA THR A 269 -17.65 -19.29 -8.40
C THR A 269 -16.98 -19.99 -7.22
N VAL A 270 -16.88 -21.33 -7.28
CA VAL A 270 -16.12 -22.11 -6.28
C VAL A 270 -14.64 -21.71 -6.27
N ALA A 271 -14.07 -21.40 -7.43
CA ALA A 271 -12.67 -20.97 -7.53
C ALA A 271 -12.44 -19.62 -6.84
N GLU A 272 -13.28 -18.62 -7.13
CA GLU A 272 -13.23 -17.31 -6.46
C GLU A 272 -13.42 -17.46 -4.94
N ARG A 273 -14.40 -18.26 -4.52
CA ARG A 273 -14.66 -18.54 -3.10
C ARG A 273 -13.43 -19.11 -2.40
N ASN A 274 -12.78 -20.12 -2.99
CA ASN A 274 -11.59 -20.74 -2.42
C ASN A 274 -10.44 -19.73 -2.26
N ILE A 275 -10.24 -18.84 -3.23
CA ILE A 275 -9.25 -17.77 -3.14
C ILE A 275 -9.58 -16.82 -1.99
N VAL A 276 -10.81 -16.33 -1.91
CA VAL A 276 -11.26 -15.42 -0.84
C VAL A 276 -11.14 -16.07 0.55
N GLU A 277 -11.61 -17.30 0.72
CA GLU A 277 -11.51 -18.01 2.00
C GLU A 277 -10.05 -18.25 2.40
N SER A 278 -9.18 -18.57 1.43
CA SER A 278 -7.76 -18.78 1.70
C SER A 278 -7.06 -17.51 2.22
N ILE A 279 -7.43 -16.31 1.72
CA ILE A 279 -6.81 -15.06 2.18
C ILE A 279 -7.26 -14.70 3.60
N PHE A 280 -8.55 -14.89 3.91
CA PHE A 280 -9.06 -14.68 5.27
C PHE A 280 -8.46 -15.69 6.28
N LYS A 281 -8.22 -16.94 5.86
CA LYS A 281 -7.52 -17.94 6.68
C LYS A 281 -6.04 -17.59 6.86
N HIS A 282 -5.38 -17.12 5.81
CA HIS A 282 -3.99 -16.68 5.86
C HIS A 282 -3.83 -15.51 6.85
N GLU A 283 -4.72 -14.52 6.84
CA GLU A 283 -4.70 -13.41 7.80
C GLU A 283 -4.70 -13.87 9.26
N LYS A 284 -5.64 -14.76 9.63
CA LYS A 284 -5.75 -15.34 10.99
C LYS A 284 -4.47 -16.05 11.43
N THR A 285 -3.77 -16.64 10.48
CA THR A 285 -2.63 -17.51 10.73
C THR A 285 -1.36 -16.70 10.94
N VAL A 286 -1.27 -15.52 10.33
CA VAL A 286 0.03 -14.90 10.09
C VAL A 286 0.23 -13.53 10.76
N HIS A 287 -0.79 -12.84 11.31
CA HIS A 287 -0.52 -11.51 11.89
C HIS A 287 -1.24 -11.05 13.17
N TYR A 288 -0.45 -10.29 13.92
CA TYR A 288 -0.83 -9.27 14.90
C TYR A 288 -1.46 -8.06 14.17
N GLY A 289 -2.79 -7.95 14.16
CA GLY A 289 -3.49 -6.67 13.92
C GLY A 289 -3.88 -6.29 12.49
N ARG A 290 -4.01 -7.24 11.54
CA ARG A 290 -4.51 -6.95 10.17
C ARG A 290 -6.04 -7.06 10.03
N GLY A 291 -6.69 -7.98 10.76
CA GLY A 291 -8.13 -7.98 11.05
C GLY A 291 -9.02 -7.65 9.87
N PHE A 292 -8.97 -8.44 8.78
CA PHE A 292 -9.82 -8.18 7.62
C PHE A 292 -11.29 -8.34 8.01
N GLN A 293 -12.03 -7.25 8.13
CA GLN A 293 -13.48 -7.26 8.29
C GLN A 293 -14.20 -7.16 6.94
N SER A 294 -13.59 -6.47 5.98
CA SER A 294 -14.10 -6.34 4.63
C SER A 294 -12.94 -6.16 3.64
N LEU A 295 -13.10 -6.72 2.45
CA LEU A 295 -12.13 -6.70 1.36
C LEU A 295 -12.79 -6.22 0.07
N ALA A 296 -12.07 -5.39 -0.69
CA ALA A 296 -12.44 -4.98 -2.03
C ALA A 296 -11.50 -5.64 -3.04
N PHE A 297 -11.97 -6.61 -3.82
CA PHE A 297 -11.17 -7.22 -4.87
C PHE A 297 -11.40 -6.47 -6.18
N ILE A 298 -10.34 -5.86 -6.72
CA ILE A 298 -10.38 -5.05 -7.93
C ILE A 298 -9.47 -5.69 -8.98
N PRO A 299 -10.01 -6.20 -10.10
CA PRO A 299 -9.22 -6.89 -11.12
C PRO A 299 -8.20 -5.96 -11.79
N ALA A 300 -6.94 -6.41 -11.88
CA ALA A 300 -5.81 -5.65 -12.40
C ALA A 300 -4.81 -6.56 -13.15
N ASP A 301 -3.99 -5.94 -14.00
CA ASP A 301 -2.97 -6.62 -14.80
C ASP A 301 -1.63 -6.60 -14.07
N LEU A 302 -1.47 -7.49 -13.09
CA LEU A 302 -0.33 -7.53 -12.18
C LEU A 302 0.89 -8.27 -12.76
N PRO A 303 2.13 -7.91 -12.38
CA PRO A 303 3.34 -8.43 -13.02
C PRO A 303 3.71 -9.85 -12.59
N LEU A 304 4.52 -10.49 -13.43
CA LEU A 304 5.42 -11.58 -13.02
C LEU A 304 6.81 -10.97 -12.83
N ILE A 305 7.40 -11.17 -11.67
CA ILE A 305 8.72 -10.67 -11.33
C ILE A 305 9.69 -11.85 -11.41
N SER A 306 10.79 -11.71 -12.16
CA SER A 306 11.76 -12.81 -12.27
C SER A 306 13.18 -12.33 -12.49
N ARG A 307 14.15 -13.19 -12.14
CA ARG A 307 15.58 -12.96 -12.42
C ARG A 307 16.06 -13.62 -13.71
N ASP A 308 15.36 -14.67 -14.14
CA ASP A 308 15.69 -15.52 -15.29
C ASP A 308 15.20 -14.97 -16.64
N GLY A 309 14.50 -13.83 -16.64
CA GLY A 309 13.96 -13.19 -17.85
C GLY A 309 12.57 -13.70 -18.26
N SER A 310 11.95 -14.60 -17.51
CA SER A 310 10.54 -14.99 -17.70
C SER A 310 9.54 -13.87 -17.33
N GLY A 311 9.96 -12.88 -16.56
CA GLY A 311 9.19 -11.71 -16.15
C GLY A 311 10.03 -10.43 -16.10
N ILE A 312 9.50 -9.41 -15.44
CA ILE A 312 10.18 -8.13 -15.24
C ILE A 312 11.17 -8.29 -14.08
N LYS A 313 12.39 -7.75 -14.24
CA LYS A 313 13.36 -7.76 -13.14
C LYS A 313 12.94 -6.78 -12.04
N PRO A 314 13.22 -7.09 -10.76
CA PRO A 314 12.90 -6.18 -9.65
C PRO A 314 13.41 -4.75 -9.84
N GLU A 315 14.63 -4.59 -10.35
CA GLU A 315 15.25 -3.28 -10.62
C GLU A 315 14.55 -2.46 -11.72
N ASP A 316 13.89 -3.13 -12.66
CA ASP A 316 13.25 -2.53 -13.83
C ASP A 316 11.74 -2.31 -13.61
N LEU A 317 11.16 -2.88 -12.56
CA LEU A 317 9.74 -2.78 -12.25
C LEU A 317 9.38 -1.45 -11.56
N ALA A 318 8.22 -0.91 -11.92
CA ALA A 318 7.42 -0.06 -11.03
C ALA A 318 5.93 -0.36 -11.22
N ILE A 319 5.19 -0.56 -10.13
CA ILE A 319 3.73 -0.71 -10.15
C ILE A 319 3.12 0.62 -9.71
N ARG A 320 2.45 1.33 -10.61
CA ARG A 320 1.80 2.60 -10.31
C ARG A 320 0.32 2.39 -10.01
N VAL A 321 -0.07 2.70 -8.78
CA VAL A 321 -1.46 2.77 -8.33
C VAL A 321 -1.96 4.20 -8.54
N LYS A 322 -3.00 4.38 -9.34
CA LYS A 322 -3.55 5.69 -9.68
C LYS A 322 -4.90 5.90 -9.04
N PHE A 323 -5.12 7.08 -8.48
CA PHE A 323 -6.42 7.57 -8.06
C PHE A 323 -6.80 8.74 -8.97
N ASP A 324 -7.92 8.63 -9.69
CA ASP A 324 -8.44 9.77 -10.46
C ASP A 324 -9.18 10.72 -9.53
N LEU A 325 -8.45 11.70 -8.98
CA LEU A 325 -9.00 12.61 -7.97
C LEU A 325 -10.06 13.54 -8.54
N SER A 326 -10.04 13.79 -9.86
CA SER A 326 -11.03 14.64 -10.53
C SER A 326 -12.43 14.02 -10.55
N LYS A 327 -12.50 12.70 -10.45
CA LYS A 327 -13.74 11.90 -10.47
C LYS A 327 -13.89 11.04 -9.24
N ALA A 328 -13.14 11.30 -8.17
CA ALA A 328 -13.15 10.42 -7.02
C ALA A 328 -14.44 10.53 -6.19
N ILE A 329 -15.11 11.68 -6.17
CA ILE A 329 -16.28 11.93 -5.32
C ILE A 329 -17.56 12.01 -6.15
N ASP A 330 -18.61 11.34 -5.69
CA ASP A 330 -19.96 11.50 -6.24
C ASP A 330 -20.61 12.71 -5.56
N PHE A 331 -20.71 13.84 -6.26
CA PHE A 331 -21.26 15.09 -5.73
C PHE A 331 -22.80 15.18 -5.78
N ASP A 332 -23.51 14.09 -6.09
CA ASP A 332 -24.97 14.04 -5.93
C ASP A 332 -25.33 14.39 -4.47
N PRO A 333 -26.12 15.45 -4.21
CA PRO A 333 -26.46 15.89 -2.86
C PRO A 333 -27.22 14.84 -2.03
N VAL A 334 -27.82 13.83 -2.66
CA VAL A 334 -28.46 12.70 -1.97
C VAL A 334 -27.40 11.73 -1.40
N LYS A 335 -26.27 11.58 -2.09
CA LYS A 335 -25.19 10.67 -1.73
C LYS A 335 -24.10 11.35 -0.92
N THR A 336 -23.74 12.58 -1.26
CA THR A 336 -22.73 13.39 -0.60
C THR A 336 -23.36 14.66 -0.04
N ASP A 337 -23.25 14.84 1.28
CA ASP A 337 -23.71 16.03 2.00
C ASP A 337 -22.58 16.53 2.90
N LEU A 338 -21.86 17.55 2.44
CA LEU A 338 -20.73 18.12 3.18
C LEU A 338 -21.16 18.86 4.45
N SER A 339 -22.43 19.27 4.58
CA SER A 339 -22.95 19.89 5.79
C SER A 339 -23.12 18.89 6.94
N ALA A 340 -23.40 17.63 6.58
CA ALA A 340 -23.46 16.49 7.49
C ALA A 340 -22.16 15.66 7.49
N ALA A 341 -21.09 16.15 6.85
CA ALA A 341 -19.85 15.42 6.63
C ALA A 341 -20.08 13.99 6.08
N LYS A 342 -20.91 13.85 5.06
CA LYS A 342 -21.15 12.61 4.33
C LYS A 342 -20.51 12.73 2.95
N ILE A 343 -19.54 11.88 2.63
CA ILE A 343 -18.86 11.88 1.33
C ILE A 343 -18.98 10.50 0.74
N THR A 344 -19.49 10.37 -0.48
CA THR A 344 -19.54 9.11 -1.20
C THR A 344 -18.52 9.15 -2.34
N PHE A 345 -17.70 8.11 -2.47
CA PHE A 345 -16.81 8.02 -3.64
C PHE A 345 -17.61 7.60 -4.87
N ALA A 346 -17.26 8.18 -6.01
CA ALA A 346 -17.81 7.75 -7.27
C ALA A 346 -17.20 6.40 -7.67
N GLU A 347 -18.00 5.64 -8.39
CA GLU A 347 -17.61 4.39 -9.03
C GLU A 347 -17.67 4.54 -10.54
N ASP A 348 -16.75 3.89 -11.25
CA ASP A 348 -16.83 3.78 -12.71
C ASP A 348 -17.91 2.76 -13.14
N SER A 349 -18.05 2.54 -14.44
CA SER A 349 -19.01 1.57 -14.98
C SER A 349 -18.74 0.11 -14.58
N ASN A 350 -17.59 -0.19 -13.99
CA ASN A 350 -17.19 -1.51 -13.50
C ASN A 350 -17.25 -1.60 -11.96
N SER A 351 -17.86 -0.63 -11.30
CA SER A 351 -17.88 -0.51 -9.83
C SER A 351 -16.49 -0.35 -9.22
N ILE A 352 -15.54 0.29 -9.92
CA ILE A 352 -14.23 0.61 -9.34
C ILE A 352 -14.33 1.99 -8.67
N PRO A 353 -14.12 2.09 -7.35
CA PRO A 353 -14.24 3.36 -6.64
C PRO A 353 -13.01 4.25 -6.90
N MET A 354 -13.18 5.57 -6.74
CA MET A 354 -12.09 6.56 -6.76
C MET A 354 -11.32 6.65 -8.09
N GLY A 355 -11.89 6.12 -9.18
CA GLY A 355 -11.17 5.92 -10.45
C GLY A 355 -9.86 5.14 -10.26
N LEU A 356 -9.82 4.22 -9.30
CA LEU A 356 -8.62 3.44 -8.99
C LEU A 356 -8.17 2.66 -10.22
N SER A 357 -6.90 2.76 -10.56
CA SER A 357 -6.32 1.92 -11.62
C SER A 357 -4.88 1.55 -11.30
N VAL A 358 -4.36 0.57 -12.04
CA VAL A 358 -2.99 0.08 -11.87
C VAL A 358 -2.31 0.06 -13.23
N GLU A 359 -1.10 0.57 -13.25
CA GLU A 359 -0.21 0.55 -14.40
C GLU A 359 1.08 -0.19 -14.00
N VAL A 360 1.47 -1.20 -14.78
CA VAL A 360 2.77 -1.87 -14.63
C VAL A 360 3.75 -1.25 -15.61
N ILE A 361 4.85 -0.73 -15.09
CA ILE A 361 5.91 -0.07 -15.84
C ILE A 361 7.13 -0.98 -15.84
N ASP A 362 7.59 -1.34 -17.03
CA ASP A 362 8.83 -2.08 -17.26
C ASP A 362 9.85 -1.10 -17.84
N LYS A 363 10.77 -0.61 -17.00
CA LYS A 363 11.75 0.42 -17.37
C LYS A 363 12.82 -0.08 -18.35
N SER A 364 12.87 -1.38 -18.60
CA SER A 364 13.79 -1.98 -19.57
C SER A 364 13.31 -1.88 -21.02
N LYS A 365 12.04 -1.52 -21.23
CA LYS A 365 11.38 -1.32 -22.52
C LYS A 365 11.08 0.15 -22.75
#